data_AF-A0AA97HWP5-F1
#
_entry.id   AF-A0AA97HWP5-F1
#
_cell.length_a   1.000
_cell.length_b   1.000
_cell.length_c   1.000
_cell.angle_alpha   90.00
_cell.angle_beta   90.00
_cell.angle_gamma   90.00
#
_symmetry.space_group_name_H-M   'P 1'
#
loop_
_entity.id
_entity.type
_entity.pdbx_description
1 polymer ?
#
loop_
_entity_poly.entity_id
_entity_poly.type
_entity_poly.pdbx_seq_one_letter_code
_entity_poly.pdbx_strand_id
1 'polypeptide(L)'
;MEGIKKGQLDWTGDNPFIYLKTNAQQDWSSLSLYFRIASSDYGAGNAVLVLENPYEKDAANLHRFILTDNLVLARYLVENFVRYFTLFRKAVALDAIRYIDDACFITENYFPQQHIENIYSPSQQLTVDLI
;
A
#
# COMPACT_ATOMS: atom_id res chain seq x y z
N MET A 1 5.77 23.94 29.35
CA MET A 1 6.16 22.71 28.63
C MET A 1 7.21 23.09 27.59
N GLU A 2 8.48 23.10 27.99
CA GLU A 2 9.61 23.22 27.07
C GLU A 2 10.11 21.82 26.79
N GLY A 3 9.73 21.23 25.65
CA GLY A 3 10.11 19.84 25.35
C GLY A 3 9.48 19.23 24.10
N ILE A 4 8.38 19.79 23.59
CA ILE A 4 7.82 19.35 22.32
C ILE A 4 8.55 20.09 21.19
N LYS A 5 9.34 19.37 20.40
CA LYS A 5 9.92 19.91 19.17
C LYS A 5 8.77 20.24 18.21
N LYS A 6 8.76 21.49 17.73
CA LYS A 6 7.88 21.90 16.64
C LYS A 6 8.45 21.36 15.34
N GLY A 7 7.63 20.67 14.57
CA GLY A 7 7.96 20.11 13.27
C GLY A 7 6.68 19.86 12.48
N GLN A 8 6.83 19.69 11.17
CA GLN A 8 5.74 19.25 10.31
C GLN A 8 5.61 17.72 10.43
N LEU A 9 4.39 17.23 10.62
CA LEU A 9 4.09 15.81 10.61
C LEU A 9 3.72 15.43 9.17
N ASP A 10 4.53 14.58 8.54
CA ASP A 10 4.19 14.09 7.20
C ASP A 10 2.95 13.19 7.24
N TRP A 11 2.96 12.20 8.14
CA TRP A 11 1.80 11.38 8.47
C TRP A 11 2.04 10.55 9.74
N THR A 12 0.97 10.00 10.30
CA THR A 12 1.00 8.99 11.37
C THR A 12 0.00 7.88 11.08
N GLY A 13 0.32 6.65 11.47
CA GLY A 13 -0.49 5.47 11.18
C GLY A 13 0.33 4.19 11.07
N ASP A 14 -0.25 3.18 10.42
CA ASP A 14 0.35 1.87 10.22
C ASP A 14 0.82 1.67 8.77
N ASN A 15 1.93 0.94 8.62
CA ASN A 15 2.45 0.48 7.33
C ASN A 15 2.93 -1.00 7.41
N PRO A 16 2.01 -1.98 7.45
CA PRO A 16 2.38 -3.38 7.28
C PRO A 16 2.83 -3.68 5.85
N PHE A 17 3.76 -4.62 5.72
CA PHE A 17 4.30 -5.05 4.44
C PHE A 17 4.22 -6.57 4.26
N ILE A 18 4.01 -7.00 3.02
CA ILE A 18 3.97 -8.40 2.62
C ILE A 18 4.86 -8.54 1.38
N TYR A 19 5.98 -9.25 1.53
CA TYR A 19 6.96 -9.44 0.46
C TYR A 19 7.14 -10.92 0.17
N LEU A 20 6.96 -11.29 -1.09
CA LEU A 20 7.00 -12.68 -1.51
C LEU A 20 8.21 -12.93 -2.43
N LYS A 21 8.78 -14.11 -2.26
CA LYS A 21 9.73 -14.70 -3.19
C LYS A 21 9.22 -16.06 -3.61
N THR A 22 9.41 -16.40 -4.88
CA THR A 22 9.15 -17.76 -5.38
C THR A 22 10.24 -18.74 -4.91
N ASN A 23 11.49 -18.27 -4.81
CA ASN A 23 12.57 -19.00 -4.14
C ASN A 23 13.56 -18.04 -3.46
N ALA A 24 14.39 -18.54 -2.54
CA ALA A 24 15.29 -17.71 -1.74
C ALA A 24 16.35 -16.95 -2.55
N GLN A 25 16.83 -17.55 -3.65
CA GLN A 25 17.90 -17.04 -4.51
C GLN A 25 17.40 -16.05 -5.58
N GLN A 26 16.10 -16.05 -5.86
CA GLN A 26 15.46 -15.17 -6.83
C GLN A 26 15.18 -13.79 -6.22
N ASP A 27 14.94 -12.86 -7.13
CA ASP A 27 14.37 -11.57 -6.79
C ASP A 27 12.94 -11.70 -6.27
N TRP A 28 12.45 -10.64 -5.65
CA TRP A 28 11.09 -10.55 -5.11
C TRP A 28 10.06 -10.71 -6.23
N SER A 29 9.13 -11.63 -6.05
CA SER A 29 8.02 -11.89 -6.99
C SER A 29 6.83 -10.98 -6.72
N SER A 30 6.66 -10.50 -5.49
CA SER A 30 5.64 -9.52 -5.16
C SER A 30 6.07 -8.63 -4.02
N LEU A 31 5.71 -7.35 -4.11
CA LEU A 31 5.81 -6.38 -3.02
C LEU A 31 4.44 -5.76 -2.77
N SER A 32 3.94 -5.90 -1.54
CA SER A 32 2.67 -5.29 -1.13
C SER A 32 2.84 -4.48 0.16
N LEU A 33 2.12 -3.37 0.24
CA LEU A 33 2.04 -2.51 1.41
C LEU A 33 0.57 -2.25 1.74
N TYR A 34 0.25 -2.21 3.02
CA TYR A 34 -0.99 -1.67 3.51
C TYR A 34 -0.68 -0.40 4.28
N PHE A 35 -1.44 0.67 4.04
CA PHE A 35 -1.35 1.92 4.76
C PHE A 35 -2.70 2.16 5.44
N ARG A 36 -2.64 2.47 6.74
CA ARG A 36 -3.75 3.05 7.49
C ARG A 36 -3.28 4.35 8.10
N ILE A 37 -3.58 5.45 7.44
CA ILE A 37 -3.13 6.79 7.84
C ILE A 37 -4.17 7.43 8.73
N ALA A 38 -3.79 7.71 9.98
CA ALA A 38 -4.64 8.39 10.94
C ALA A 38 -4.63 9.92 10.74
N SER A 39 -3.51 10.50 10.28
CA SER A 39 -3.43 11.94 9.98
C SER A 39 -2.27 12.24 9.02
N SER A 40 -2.47 13.20 8.12
CA SER A 40 -1.50 13.83 7.24
C SER A 40 -2.05 15.18 6.75
N ASP A 41 -1.23 15.98 6.06
CA ASP A 41 -1.70 17.21 5.37
C ASP A 41 -2.71 16.92 4.24
N TYR A 42 -2.82 15.66 3.80
CA TYR A 42 -3.74 15.19 2.76
C TYR A 42 -4.97 14.47 3.36
N GLY A 43 -5.17 14.57 4.67
CA GLY A 43 -6.23 13.89 5.41
C GLY A 43 -5.87 12.49 5.87
N ALA A 44 -6.84 11.80 6.46
CA ALA A 44 -6.76 10.38 6.80
C ALA A 44 -7.17 9.52 5.60
N GLY A 45 -6.82 8.25 5.63
CA GLY A 45 -7.22 7.30 4.58
C GLY A 45 -6.38 6.03 4.58
N ASN A 46 -6.81 5.10 3.75
CA ASN A 46 -6.19 3.80 3.59
C ASN A 46 -5.74 3.58 2.16
N ALA A 47 -4.68 2.80 1.99
CA ALA A 47 -4.22 2.35 0.69
C ALA A 47 -3.62 0.95 0.77
N VAL A 48 -3.95 0.08 -0.16
CA VAL A 48 -3.21 -1.18 -0.38
C VAL A 48 -2.54 -1.14 -1.74
N LEU A 49 -1.21 -1.24 -1.74
CA LEU A 49 -0.38 -1.40 -2.92
C LEU A 49 -0.13 -2.88 -3.13
N VAL A 50 -0.38 -3.37 -4.34
CA VAL A 50 0.00 -4.71 -4.79
C VAL A 50 0.86 -4.56 -6.04
N LEU A 51 2.06 -5.16 -6.01
CA LEU A 51 3.03 -5.05 -7.10
C LEU A 51 3.66 -6.41 -7.41
N GLU A 52 3.09 -7.14 -8.36
CA GLU A 52 3.68 -8.35 -8.91
C GLU A 52 4.80 -8.05 -9.90
N ASN A 53 5.83 -8.91 -9.86
CA ASN A 53 7.07 -8.80 -10.63
C ASN A 53 7.58 -7.35 -10.64
N PRO A 54 7.89 -6.77 -9.46
CA PRO A 54 8.12 -5.35 -9.27
C PRO A 54 9.23 -4.78 -10.17
N TYR A 55 10.17 -5.62 -10.61
CA TYR A 55 11.37 -5.25 -11.34
C TYR A 55 11.25 -5.46 -12.86
N GLU A 56 10.10 -5.93 -13.34
CA GLU A 56 9.84 -6.19 -14.75
C GLU A 56 8.96 -5.08 -15.36
N LYS A 57 9.28 -4.64 -16.58
CA LYS A 57 8.52 -3.60 -17.29
C LYS A 57 7.21 -4.10 -17.89
N ASP A 58 7.15 -5.36 -18.31
CA ASP A 58 5.95 -5.92 -18.93
C ASP A 58 4.83 -6.01 -17.90
N ALA A 59 3.64 -5.54 -18.24
CA ALA A 59 2.48 -5.45 -17.37
C ALA A 59 1.34 -6.39 -17.79
N ALA A 60 1.51 -7.15 -18.88
CA ALA A 60 0.46 -8.02 -19.37
C ALA A 60 0.11 -9.10 -18.34
N ASN A 61 -1.13 -9.03 -17.82
CA ASN A 61 -1.73 -9.97 -16.85
C ASN A 61 -1.15 -9.96 -15.43
N LEU A 62 -0.52 -8.86 -14.97
CA LEU A 62 0.04 -8.76 -13.61
C LEU A 62 -0.80 -7.91 -12.67
N HIS A 63 -0.91 -8.33 -11.41
CA HIS A 63 -1.54 -7.55 -10.34
C HIS A 63 -0.63 -6.39 -9.91
N ARG A 64 -0.86 -5.23 -10.53
CA ARG A 64 -0.15 -3.98 -10.26
C ARG A 64 -1.14 -2.84 -10.07
N PHE A 65 -1.52 -2.58 -8.84
CA PHE A 65 -2.48 -1.54 -8.52
C PHE A 65 -2.33 -1.01 -7.09
N ILE A 66 -2.95 0.14 -6.87
CA ILE A 66 -3.25 0.68 -5.55
C ILE A 66 -4.77 0.79 -5.44
N LEU A 67 -5.34 0.18 -4.41
CA LEU A 67 -6.70 0.43 -3.96
C LEU A 67 -6.66 1.46 -2.84
N THR A 68 -7.49 2.48 -2.87
CA THR A 68 -7.51 3.54 -1.85
C THR A 68 -8.88 4.19 -1.72
N ASP A 69 -9.16 4.74 -0.53
CA ASP A 69 -10.31 5.61 -0.24
C ASP A 69 -9.93 7.11 -0.29
N ASN A 70 -8.63 7.42 -0.47
CA ASN A 70 -8.10 8.78 -0.54
C ASN A 70 -6.97 8.86 -1.59
N LEU A 71 -7.36 9.17 -2.82
CA LEU A 71 -6.44 9.21 -3.97
C LEU A 71 -5.27 10.18 -3.79
N VAL A 72 -5.52 11.36 -3.21
CA VAL A 72 -4.49 12.40 -3.06
C VAL A 72 -3.41 11.91 -2.08
N LEU A 73 -3.83 11.36 -0.95
CA LEU A 73 -2.94 10.75 0.02
C LEU A 73 -2.17 9.56 -0.58
N ALA A 74 -2.83 8.66 -1.30
CA ALA A 74 -2.17 7.50 -1.91
C ALA A 74 -1.05 7.91 -2.89
N ARG A 75 -1.28 8.93 -3.72
CA ARG A 75 -0.25 9.48 -4.61
C ARG A 75 0.92 10.07 -3.83
N TYR A 76 0.62 10.86 -2.81
CA TYR A 76 1.64 11.42 -1.92
C TYR A 76 2.51 10.32 -1.30
N LEU A 77 1.90 9.27 -0.75
CA LEU A 77 2.61 8.13 -0.15
C LEU A 77 3.52 7.43 -1.16
N VAL A 78 3.05 7.20 -2.38
CA VAL A 78 3.86 6.55 -3.43
C VAL A 78 5.07 7.40 -3.79
N GLU A 79 4.82 8.67 -4.09
CA GLU A 79 5.84 9.60 -4.60
C GLU A 79 6.88 9.94 -3.54
N ASN A 80 6.46 10.12 -2.28
CA ASN A 80 7.30 10.68 -1.22
C ASN A 80 7.83 9.63 -0.23
N PHE A 81 7.25 8.42 -0.20
CA PHE A 81 7.67 7.36 0.73
C PHE A 81 7.99 6.05 0.02
N VAL A 82 7.02 5.45 -0.67
CA VAL A 82 7.18 4.10 -1.24
C VAL A 82 8.38 4.04 -2.18
N ARG A 83 8.54 5.00 -3.08
CA ARG A 83 9.69 5.06 -4.01
C ARG A 83 11.05 5.09 -3.32
N TYR A 84 11.11 5.50 -2.06
CA TYR A 84 12.35 5.58 -1.28
C TYR A 84 12.61 4.35 -0.42
N PHE A 85 11.64 3.45 -0.25
CA PHE A 85 11.83 2.18 0.43
C PHE A 85 12.79 1.29 -0.36
N THR A 86 13.72 0.62 0.32
CA THR A 86 14.85 -0.09 -0.29
C THR A 86 14.43 -1.06 -1.41
N LEU A 87 13.37 -1.85 -1.20
CA LEU A 87 12.90 -2.83 -2.20
C LEU A 87 12.19 -2.16 -3.39
N PHE A 88 11.56 -1.01 -3.17
CA PHE A 88 10.77 -0.30 -4.18
C PHE A 88 11.61 0.63 -5.06
N ARG A 89 12.81 1.04 -4.63
CA ARG A 89 13.71 1.90 -5.44
C ARG A 89 14.00 1.36 -6.83
N LYS A 90 14.10 0.03 -6.97
CA LYS A 90 14.34 -0.65 -8.26
C LYS A 90 13.05 -1.13 -8.94
N ALA A 91 11.88 -0.88 -8.33
CA ALA A 91 10.60 -1.38 -8.80
C ALA A 91 10.05 -0.55 -9.96
N VAL A 92 10.53 -0.83 -11.17
CA VAL A 92 10.08 -0.16 -12.41
C VAL A 92 8.58 -0.30 -12.65
N ALA A 93 7.94 -1.33 -12.08
CA ALA A 93 6.50 -1.52 -12.16
C ALA A 93 5.69 -0.40 -11.47
N LEU A 94 6.28 0.36 -10.55
CA LEU A 94 5.62 1.53 -9.93
C LEU A 94 5.34 2.65 -10.94
N ASP A 95 6.09 2.74 -12.03
CA ASP A 95 5.93 3.80 -13.03
C ASP A 95 4.64 3.65 -13.84
N ALA A 96 4.08 2.44 -13.89
CA ALA A 96 2.84 2.11 -14.58
C ALA A 96 1.73 1.64 -13.60
N ILE A 97 1.84 1.98 -12.32
CA ILE A 97 0.87 1.55 -11.31
C ILE A 97 -0.52 2.14 -11.58
N ARG A 98 -1.56 1.31 -11.49
CA ARG A 98 -2.94 1.77 -11.59
C ARG A 98 -3.46 2.20 -10.22
N TYR A 99 -4.08 3.38 -10.15
CA TYR A 99 -4.80 3.83 -8.95
C TYR A 99 -6.29 3.55 -9.11
N ILE A 100 -6.90 2.98 -8.08
CA ILE A 100 -8.31 2.65 -7.98
C ILE A 100 -8.80 3.29 -6.68
N ASP A 101 -9.63 4.34 -6.79
CA ASP A 101 -9.95 5.28 -5.73
C ASP A 101 -11.38 5.15 -5.16
N ASP A 102 -12.04 4.04 -5.46
CA ASP A 102 -13.38 3.69 -4.96
C ASP A 102 -13.33 2.56 -3.92
N ALA A 103 -12.17 2.30 -3.31
CA ALA A 103 -11.99 1.17 -2.42
C ALA A 103 -12.68 1.39 -1.07
N CYS A 104 -13.38 0.36 -0.59
CA CYS A 104 -13.94 0.30 0.75
C CYS A 104 -13.08 -0.63 1.61
N PHE A 105 -12.76 -0.19 2.83
CA PHE A 105 -11.93 -0.92 3.78
C PHE A 105 -12.78 -1.35 4.97
N ILE A 106 -12.77 -2.64 5.28
CA ILE A 106 -13.53 -3.23 6.39
C ILE A 106 -12.58 -4.07 7.24
N THR A 107 -12.49 -3.72 8.52
CA THR A 107 -11.77 -4.52 9.51
C THR A 107 -12.72 -5.51 10.17
N GLU A 108 -12.38 -6.78 10.10
CA GLU A 108 -13.02 -7.84 10.89
C GLU A 108 -12.02 -8.36 11.92
N ASN A 109 -12.42 -8.38 13.20
CA ASN A 109 -11.55 -8.79 14.28
C ASN A 109 -12.21 -9.88 15.12
N TYR A 110 -11.70 -11.10 14.97
CA TYR A 110 -12.08 -12.28 15.73
C TYR A 110 -10.98 -12.57 16.75
N PHE A 111 -10.90 -11.76 17.80
CA PHE A 111 -9.80 -11.86 18.77
C PHE A 111 -9.94 -13.11 19.69
N PRO A 112 -8.85 -13.86 19.95
CA PRO A 112 -7.47 -13.67 19.46
C PRO A 112 -7.15 -14.44 18.17
N GLN A 113 -8.14 -15.05 17.52
CA GLN A 113 -7.95 -16.00 16.43
C GLN A 113 -7.46 -15.36 15.13
N GLN A 114 -8.04 -14.22 14.74
CA GLN A 114 -7.85 -13.67 13.40
C GLN A 114 -8.17 -12.18 13.34
N HIS A 115 -7.41 -11.46 12.53
CA HIS A 115 -7.66 -10.07 12.14
C HIS A 115 -7.63 -10.01 10.63
N ILE A 116 -8.70 -9.51 10.01
CA ILE A 116 -8.83 -9.44 8.56
C ILE A 116 -9.08 -7.99 8.15
N GLU A 117 -8.28 -7.51 7.21
CA GLU A 117 -8.59 -6.30 6.45
C GLU A 117 -9.14 -6.72 5.09
N ASN A 118 -10.44 -6.52 4.89
CA ASN A 118 -11.11 -6.74 3.62
C ASN A 118 -11.13 -5.43 2.84
N ILE A 119 -10.58 -5.42 1.64
CA ILE A 119 -10.56 -4.27 0.74
C ILE A 119 -11.32 -4.63 -0.53
N TYR A 120 -12.33 -3.84 -0.89
CA TYR A 120 -13.13 -4.07 -2.08
C TYR A 120 -13.26 -2.82 -2.95
N SER A 121 -13.05 -2.97 -4.26
CA SER A 121 -13.39 -1.94 -5.27
C SER A 121 -14.62 -2.37 -6.07
N PRO A 122 -15.72 -1.60 -6.00
CA PRO A 122 -16.92 -1.85 -6.79
C PRO A 122 -16.70 -1.75 -8.30
N SER A 123 -15.96 -0.73 -8.77
CA SER A 123 -15.74 -0.52 -10.20
C SER A 123 -14.88 -1.59 -10.85
N GLN A 124 -13.97 -2.20 -10.10
CA GLN A 124 -13.07 -3.25 -10.60
C GLN A 124 -13.57 -4.66 -10.28
N GLN A 125 -14.62 -4.81 -9.45
CA GLN A 125 -15.05 -6.10 -8.89
C GLN A 125 -13.87 -6.88 -8.31
N LEU A 126 -13.02 -6.17 -7.58
CA LEU A 126 -11.75 -6.67 -7.06
C LEU A 126 -11.79 -6.66 -5.53
N THR A 127 -11.40 -7.79 -4.94
CA THR A 127 -11.26 -7.96 -3.49
C THR A 127 -9.83 -8.32 -3.14
N VAL A 128 -9.31 -7.73 -2.06
CA VAL A 128 -8.03 -8.08 -1.44
C VAL A 128 -8.29 -8.28 0.05
N ASP A 129 -7.96 -9.46 0.55
CA ASP A 129 -8.08 -9.78 1.96
C ASP A 129 -6.68 -9.95 2.56
N LEU A 130 -6.39 -9.18 3.62
CA LEU A 130 -5.16 -9.31 4.40
C LEU A 130 -5.53 -10.03 5.70
N ILE A 131 -5.02 -11.25 5.88
CA ILE A 131 -5.35 -12.17 6.97
C ILE A 131 -4.11 -12.43 7.84
#